data_AF-A0A9E4T4K4-F1
#
_entry.id   AF-A0A9E4T4K4-F1
#
_cell.length_a   1.000
_cell.length_b   1.000
_cell.length_c   1.000
_cell.angle_alpha   90.00
_cell.angle_beta   90.00
_cell.angle_gamma   90.00
#
_symmetry.space_group_name_H-M   'P 1'
#
loop_
_entity.id
_entity.type
_entity.pdbx_description
1 polymer ?
#
loop_
_entity_poly.entity_id
_entity_poly.type
_entity_poly.pdbx_seq_one_letter_code
_entity_poly.pdbx_strand_id
1 'polypeptide(L)' 'MAEPRRIACFLATSGHSGVDRLAKNLLPGMAEAGYRVDLLKIHDHGPELNHPLPQNLRVVEFKAKHVY' A
#
# COMPACT_ATOMS: atom_id res chain seq x y z
N MET A 1 25.85 0.34 -7.06
CA MET A 1 24.99 0.53 -5.88
C MET A 1 24.03 -0.64 -5.82
N ALA A 2 23.73 -1.19 -4.64
CA ALA A 2 22.79 -2.31 -4.54
C ALA A 2 21.38 -1.83 -4.88
N GLU A 3 20.61 -2.64 -5.63
CA GLU A 3 19.22 -2.32 -5.94
C GLU A 3 18.38 -2.17 -4.65
N PRO A 4 17.53 -1.14 -4.54
CA PRO A 4 16.65 -0.98 -3.38
C PRO A 4 15.78 -2.22 -3.21
N ARG A 5 15.79 -2.80 -2.01
CA ARG A 5 14.94 -3.95 -1.67
C ARG A 5 13.47 -3.56 -1.83
N ARG A 6 12.72 -4.40 -2.54
CA ARG A 6 11.31 -4.17 -2.85
C ARG A 6 10.41 -5.01 -1.96
N ILE A 7 9.32 -4.43 -1.48
CA ILE A 7 8.28 -5.08 -0.70
C ILE A 7 6.94 -4.80 -1.40
N ALA A 8 6.16 -5.84 -1.64
CA ALA A 8 4.80 -5.71 -2.13
C ALA A 8 3.81 -6.16 -1.04
N CYS A 9 2.81 -5.33 -0.77
CA CYS A 9 1.76 -5.61 0.20
C CYS A 9 0.42 -5.68 -0.51
N PHE A 10 -0.23 -6.84 -0.50
CA PHE A 10 -1.62 -6.94 -0.92
C PHE A 10 -2.54 -6.66 0.25
N LEU A 11 -3.34 -5.59 0.15
CA LEU A 11 -4.31 -5.21 1.16
C LEU A 11 -5.66 -4.95 0.49
N ALA A 12 -6.70 -5.58 1.03
CA ALA A 12 -8.08 -5.35 0.65
C ALA A 12 -8.90 -5.23 1.94
N THR A 13 -9.23 -4.00 2.30
CA THR A 13 -9.93 -3.67 3.55
C THR A 13 -11.30 -3.05 3.24
N SER A 14 -12.11 -2.82 4.27
CA SER A 14 -13.37 -2.08 4.16
C SER A 14 -13.22 -0.56 4.01
N GLY A 15 -11.99 -0.03 3.93
CA GLY A 15 -11.72 1.41 3.84
C GLY A 15 -11.75 2.17 5.17
N HIS A 16 -12.33 1.57 6.21
CA HIS A 16 -12.67 2.25 7.47
C HIS A 16 -12.23 1.49 8.73
N SER A 17 -11.50 0.38 8.56
CA SER A 17 -11.11 -0.49 9.67
C SER A 17 -9.88 0.03 10.42
N GLY A 18 -9.55 -0.60 11.55
CA GLY A 18 -8.26 -0.39 12.21
C GLY A 18 -7.07 -0.77 11.32
N VAL A 19 -7.25 -1.75 10.43
CA VAL A 19 -6.22 -2.18 9.47
C VAL A 19 -5.92 -1.08 8.46
N ASP A 20 -6.93 -0.31 8.03
CA ASP A 20 -6.73 0.85 7.16
C ASP A 20 -5.81 1.89 7.80
N ARG A 21 -6.06 2.19 9.09
CA ARG A 21 -5.24 3.16 9.85
C ARG A 21 -3.81 2.66 10.03
N LEU A 22 -3.65 1.35 10.28
CA LEU A 22 -2.34 0.72 10.35
C LEU A 22 -1.60 0.85 9.02
N ALA A 23 -2.24 0.51 7.90
CA ALA A 23 -1.62 0.58 6.57
C ALA A 23 -1.21 2.02 6.19
N LYS A 24 -2.03 3.02 6.55
CA LYS A 24 -1.73 4.44 6.37
C LYS A 24 -0.44 4.91 7.05
N ASN A 25 -0.02 4.24 8.15
CA ASN A 25 1.25 4.54 8.81
C ASN A 25 2.37 3.60 8.36
N LEU A 26 2.07 2.31 8.21
CA LEU A 26 3.07 1.28 7.93
C LEU A 26 3.69 1.44 6.54
N LEU A 27 2.87 1.66 5.50
CA LEU A 27 3.38 1.72 4.13
C LEU A 27 4.32 2.93 3.91
N PRO A 28 3.98 4.15 4.37
CA PRO A 28 4.92 5.26 4.35
C PRO A 28 6.17 5.00 5.20
N GLY A 29 6.04 4.45 6.41
CA GLY A 29 7.20 4.15 7.26
C GLY A 29 8.16 3.14 6.65
N MET A 30 7.65 2.14 5.92
CA MET A 30 8.52 1.23 5.14
C MET A 30 9.23 1.96 4.00
N ALA A 31 8.54 2.88 3.32
CA ALA A 31 9.17 3.69 2.28
C ALA A 31 10.28 4.59 2.86
N GLU A 32 10.02 5.25 4.00
CA GLU A 32 11.00 6.07 4.72
C GLU A 32 12.21 5.26 5.21
N ALA A 33 12.01 3.98 5.56
CA ALA A 33 13.08 3.04 5.89
C ALA A 33 13.94 2.61 4.68
N GLY A 34 13.66 3.13 3.48
CA GLY A 34 14.46 2.92 2.27
C GLY A 34 13.99 1.76 1.37
N TYR A 35 12.84 1.15 1.65
CA TYR A 35 12.27 0.12 0.79
C TYR A 35 11.52 0.74 -0.40
N ARG A 36 11.51 0.05 -1.54
CA ARG A 36 10.52 0.33 -2.59
C ARG A 36 9.26 -0.45 -2.26
N VAL A 37 8.14 0.26 -2.07
CA VAL A 37 6.90 -0.31 -1.58
C VAL A 37 5.82 -0.26 -2.65
N ASP A 38 5.23 -1.40 -2.94
CA ASP A 38 4.07 -1.54 -3.83
C ASP A 38 2.85 -1.91 -2.97
N LEU A 39 1.84 -1.03 -2.89
CA LEU A 39 0.52 -1.39 -2.40
C LEU A 39 -0.27 -2.02 -3.55
N LEU A 40 -0.53 -3.32 -3.46
CA LEU A 40 -1.43 -4.03 -4.36
C LEU A 40 -2.83 -4.00 -3.77
N LYS A 41 -3.82 -3.49 -4.50
CA LYS A 41 -5.22 -3.46 -4.06
C LYS A 41 -6.18 -3.86 -5.18
N ILE A 42 -7.38 -4.26 -4.79
CA ILE A 42 -8.51 -4.48 -5.70
C ILE A 42 -9.45 -3.27 -5.67
N HIS A 43 -10.30 -3.13 -6.67
CA HIS A 43 -11.28 -2.05 -6.76
C HIS A 43 -12.27 -2.06 -5.59
N ASP A 44 -12.76 -0.88 -5.22
CA ASP A 44 -13.78 -0.64 -4.18
C ASP A 44 -13.37 -1.12 -2.77
N HIS A 45 -12.07 -1.37 -2.53
CA HIS A 45 -11.50 -1.76 -1.25
C HIS A 45 -10.40 -0.81 -0.80
N GLY A 46 -10.27 -0.64 0.52
CA GLY A 46 -9.14 0.07 1.10
C GLY A 46 -7.85 -0.77 1.13
N PRO A 47 -6.74 -0.20 1.62
CA PRO A 47 -6.66 1.12 2.23
C PRO A 47 -6.62 2.24 1.19
N GLU A 48 -7.25 3.36 1.54
CA GLU A 48 -7.03 4.63 0.85
C GLU A 48 -5.84 5.34 1.50
N LEU A 49 -4.80 5.63 0.72
CA LEU A 49 -3.64 6.35 1.22
C LEU A 49 -3.82 7.85 0.99
N ASN A 50 -3.43 8.66 1.97
CA ASN A 50 -3.51 10.11 1.85
C ASN A 50 -2.37 10.60 0.95
N HIS A 51 -2.67 11.53 0.04
CA HIS A 51 -1.67 12.17 -0.80
C HIS A 51 -1.07 13.41 -0.10
N PRO A 52 0.20 13.77 -0.40
CA PRO A 52 1.13 13.12 -1.33
C PRO A 52 1.81 11.86 -0.74
N LEU A 53 2.09 10.87 -1.59
CA LEU A 53 2.81 9.65 -1.19
C LEU A 53 4.33 9.82 -1.34
N PRO A 54 5.15 9.12 -0.53
CA PRO A 54 6.59 8.99 -0.78
C PRO A 54 6.88 8.51 -2.21
N GLN A 55 7.95 9.00 -2.83
CA GLN A 55 8.29 8.67 -4.24
C GLN A 55 8.53 7.17 -4.47
N ASN A 56 8.95 6.45 -3.43
CA ASN A 56 9.21 5.02 -3.44
C ASN A 56 8.03 4.19 -2.90
N LEU A 57 6.85 4.79 -2.73
CA LEU A 57 5.58 4.13 -2.46
C LEU A 57 4.63 4.36 -3.64
N ARG A 58 4.15 3.28 -4.26
CA ARG A 58 3.13 3.38 -5.30
C ARG A 58 1.97 2.43 -5.03
N VAL A 59 0.81 2.80 -5.57
CA VAL A 59 -0.41 1.98 -5.55
C VAL A 59 -0.57 1.30 -6.91
N VAL A 60 -0.84 0.01 -6.88
CA VAL A 60 -1.14 -0.82 -8.05
C VAL A 60 -2.53 -1.40 -7.83
N GLU A 61 -3.49 -0.91 -8.60
CA GLU A 61 -4.87 -1.33 -8.51
C GLU A 61 -5.20 -2.40 -9.56
N PHE A 62 -5.80 -3.49 -9.11
CA PHE A 62 -6.24 -4.60 -9.94
C PHE A 62 -7.71 -4.47 -10.32
N LYS A 63 -8.08 -5.03 -11.47
CA LYS A 63 -9.46 -5.03 -11.99
C LYS A 63 -10.46 -5.85 -11.17
N ALA A 64 -9.98 -6.73 -10.28
CA ALA A 64 -10.85 -7.54 -9.44
C ALA A 64 -11.58 -6.66 -8.42
N LYS A 65 -12.74 -7.14 -7.94
CA LYS A 65 -13.58 -6.47 -6.93
C LYS A 65 -13.86 -7.31 -5.69
N HIS A 66 -13.44 -8.57 -5.68
CA HIS A 66 -13.72 -9.51 -4.60
C HIS A 66 -12.44 -10.16 -4.08
N VAL A 67 -12.39 -10.36 -2.78
CA VAL A 67 -11.41 -11.21 -2.08
C VAL A 67 -12.06 -12.59 -1.91
N TYR A 68 -11.39 -13.64 -2.38
CA TYR A 68 -11.81 -15.05 -2.20
C TYR A 68 -10.97 -15.70 -1.11
#